data_AF-A0A382UEH1-F1
#
_entry.id   AF-A0A382UEH1-F1
#
_cell.length_a   1.000
_cell.length_b   1.000
_cell.length_c   1.000
_cell.angle_alpha   90.00
_cell.angle_beta   90.00
_cell.angle_gamma   90.00
#
_symmetry.space_group_name_H-M   'P 1'
#
loop_
_entity.id
_entity.type
_entity.pdbx_description
1 polymer ?
#
loop_
_entity_poly.entity_id
_entity_poly.type
_entity_poly.pdbx_seq_one_letter_code
_entity_poly.pdbx_strand_id
1 'polypeptide(L)' 'MASVLEKIQEITAEKLSVEIEDIKPESSFTEDLEADSLDVVEL' A
#
# COMPACT_ATOMS: atom_id res chain seq x y z
N MET A 1 -3.21 10.94 16.41
CA MET A 1 -4.09 10.89 15.22
C MET A 1 -3.46 9.86 14.31
N ALA A 2 -4.08 8.69 14.13
CA ALA A 2 -3.57 7.72 13.16
C ALA A 2 -3.62 8.37 11.78
N SER A 3 -2.48 8.41 11.12
CA SER A 3 -2.37 9.02 9.81
C SER A 3 -3.09 8.13 8.79
N VAL A 4 -3.74 8.73 7.80
CA VAL A 4 -4.38 7.96 6.71
C VAL A 4 -3.36 7.04 6.03
N LEU A 5 -2.09 7.45 6.03
CA LEU A 5 -0.97 6.68 5.52
C LEU A 5 -0.76 5.36 6.27
N GLU A 6 -0.84 5.32 7.60
CA GLU A 6 -0.70 4.06 8.37
C GLU A 6 -1.82 3.06 8.02
N LYS A 7 -3.06 3.54 7.87
CA LYS A 7 -4.18 2.68 7.43
C LYS A 7 -3.97 2.16 6.02
N ILE A 8 -3.53 3.02 5.11
CA ILE A 8 -3.25 2.61 3.73
C ILE A 8 -2.10 1.59 3.71
N GLN A 9 -1.03 1.82 4.48
CA GLN A 9 0.09 0.87 4.61
C GLN A 9 -0.35 -0.49 5.14
N GLU A 10 -1.14 -0.55 6.21
CA GLU A 10 -1.68 -1.82 6.73
C GLU A 10 -2.54 -2.54 5.69
N ILE A 11 -3.51 -1.85 5.07
CA ILE A 11 -4.41 -2.47 4.10
C ILE A 11 -3.65 -2.94 2.87
N THR A 12 -2.68 -2.15 2.41
CA THR A 12 -1.84 -2.48 1.25
C THR A 12 -0.92 -3.65 1.57
N ALA A 13 -0.28 -3.67 2.74
CA ALA A 13 0.55 -4.79 3.19
C ALA A 13 -0.25 -6.09 3.28
N GLU A 14 -1.48 -6.03 3.79
CA GLU A 14 -2.34 -7.20 3.92
C GLU A 14 -2.88 -7.66 2.54
N LYS A 15 -3.32 -6.74 1.68
CA LYS A 15 -3.85 -7.05 0.34
C LYS A 15 -2.78 -7.58 -0.61
N LEU A 16 -1.61 -6.95 -0.63
CA LEU A 16 -0.52 -7.26 -1.58
C LEU A 16 0.50 -8.25 -1.01
N SER A 17 0.35 -8.67 0.25
CA SER A 17 1.29 -9.56 0.95
C SER A 17 2.74 -9.04 0.92
N VAL A 18 2.87 -7.71 1.04
CA VAL A 18 4.15 -6.98 1.11
C VAL A 18 4.38 -6.48 2.53
N GLU A 19 5.63 -6.29 2.94
CA GLU A 19 5.91 -5.79 4.28
C GLU A 19 5.65 -4.29 4.38
N ILE A 20 5.12 -3.82 5.52
CA ILE A 20 4.90 -2.38 5.78
C ILE A 20 6.20 -1.59 5.68
N GLU A 21 7.34 -2.22 5.96
CA GLU A 21 8.68 -1.63 5.85
C GLU A 21 9.09 -1.34 4.41
N ASP A 22 8.55 -2.08 3.44
CA ASP A 22 8.76 -1.84 2.01
C ASP A 22 7.80 -0.76 1.46
N ILE A 23 6.70 -0.47 2.16
CA ILE A 23 5.74 0.56 1.75
C ILE A 23 6.25 1.93 2.17
N LYS A 24 7.03 2.56 1.31
CA LYS A 24 7.49 3.93 1.53
C LYS A 24 6.47 4.95 1.02
N PRO A 25 6.35 6.13 1.65
CA PRO A 25 5.50 7.22 1.15
C PRO A 25 5.93 7.72 -0.24
N GLU A 26 7.18 7.50 -0.61
CA GLU A 26 7.76 7.80 -1.92
C GLU A 26 7.69 6.63 -2.91
N SER A 27 7.27 5.45 -2.46
CA SER A 27 7.09 4.27 -3.31
C SER A 27 5.76 4.31 -4.05
N SER A 28 5.77 3.80 -5.27
CA SER A 28 4.60 3.76 -6.14
C SER A 28 3.83 2.46 -5.92
N PHE A 29 2.55 2.55 -5.54
CA PHE A 29 1.71 1.36 -5.33
C PHE A 29 1.67 0.43 -6.54
N THR A 30 1.70 0.98 -7.77
CA THR A 30 1.64 0.17 -9.00
C THR A 30 3.00 -0.32 -9.48
N GLU A 31 4.09 0.44 -9.26
CA GLU A 31 5.42 0.07 -9.77
C GLU A 31 6.31 -0.65 -8.74
N ASP A 32 6.23 -0.27 -7.46
CA ASP A 32 7.03 -0.87 -6.39
C ASP A 32 6.29 -1.99 -5.65
N LEU A 33 4.97 -1.87 -5.50
CA LEU A 33 4.14 -2.87 -4.81
C LEU A 33 3.38 -3.77 -5.77
N GLU A 34 3.63 -3.63 -7.07
CA GLU A 34 2.98 -4.40 -8.16
C GLU A 34 1.45 -4.47 -8.00
N ALA A 35 0.84 -3.44 -7.40
CA ALA A 35 -0.59 -3.41 -7.18
C ALA A 35 -1.31 -3.30 -8.51
N ASP A 36 -2.22 -4.23 -8.76
CA ASP A 36 -3.00 -4.19 -9.98
C ASP A 36 -3.92 -2.95 -9.92
N SER A 37 -4.22 -2.38 -11.09
CA SER A 37 -5.03 -1.15 -11.17
C SER A 37 -6.42 -1.26 -10.49
N LEU A 38 -6.91 -2.48 -10.27
CA LEU A 38 -8.12 -2.78 -9.50
C LEU A 38 -7.90 -2.68 -7.99
N ASP A 39 -6.73 -3.08 -7.49
CA ASP A 39 -6.41 -3.04 -6.06
C ASP A 39 -6.34 -1.60 -5.55
N VAL A 40 -5.81 -0.68 -6.36
CA VAL A 40 -5.71 0.76 -6.03
C VAL A 40 -7.08 1.46 -5.97
N VAL A 41 -8.06 1.02 -6.78
CA VAL A 41 -9.40 1.62 -6.80
C VAL A 41 -10.28 1.10 -5.65
N GLU A 42 -9.94 -0.06 -5.11
CA GLU A 42 -10.69 -0.75 -4.05
C GLU A 42 -10.00 -0.62 -2.66
N LEU A 43 -9.08 0.35 -2.53
CA LEU A 43 -8.33 0.70 -1.31
C LEU A 43 -8.96 1.86 -0.53
#